data_AF-A0A916RDI1-F1
#
_entry.id   AF-A0A916RDI1-F1
#
_cell.length_a   1.000
_cell.length_b   1.000
_cell.length_c   1.000
_cell.angle_alpha   90.00
_cell.angle_beta   90.00
_cell.angle_gamma   90.00
#
_symmetry.space_group_name_H-M   'P 1'
#
loop_
_entity.id
_entity.type
_entity.pdbx_description
1 polymer ?
#
loop_
_entity_poly.entity_id
_entity_poly.type
_entity_poly.pdbx_seq_one_letter_code
_entity_poly.pdbx_strand_id
1 'polypeptide(L)'
;MDLLFKILLFIHFIGLVLGMGSGIALANVGRLSAKAPAPEAGLSQMGEILRRNSHIGLGLLWITGLLLIWLRYGGFGALDVWFWIKIAGVIVLSAAVGMASANYRRIKAGQAGARERGKMLSTIAGVSGIVVVFSAVMAFN
;
A
#
# COMPACT_ATOMS: atom_id res chain seq x y z
N MET A 1 7.87 14.16 24.02
CA MET A 1 7.13 14.25 22.74
C MET A 1 7.99 13.81 21.56
N ASP A 2 9.25 14.24 21.49
CA ASP A 2 10.13 13.94 20.34
C ASP A 2 10.42 12.46 20.09
N LEU A 3 10.67 11.66 21.14
CA LEU A 3 10.92 10.23 20.97
C LEU A 3 9.68 9.50 20.44
N LEU A 4 8.50 9.78 20.99
CA LEU A 4 7.24 9.20 20.54
C LEU A 4 6.95 9.55 19.08
N PHE A 5 7.14 10.82 18.69
CA PHE A 5 6.99 11.25 17.31
C PHE A 5 7.93 10.50 16.37
N LYS A 6 9.21 10.36 16.73
CA LYS A 6 10.20 9.61 15.93
C LYS A 6 9.85 8.12 15.79
N ILE A 7 9.37 7.49 16.87
CA ILE A 7 8.92 6.09 16.84
C ILE A 7 7.71 5.94 15.92
N LEU A 8 6.71 6.82 16.02
CA LEU A 8 5.54 6.79 15.15
C LEU A 8 5.91 7.02 13.68
N LEU A 9 6.85 7.94 13.42
CA LEU A 9 7.35 8.21 12.08
C LEU A 9 8.09 6.99 11.50
N PHE A 10 8.89 6.30 12.32
CA PHE A 10 9.52 5.04 11.93
C PHE A 10 8.46 3.99 11.57
N ILE A 11 7.46 3.77 12.44
CA ILE A 11 6.37 2.82 12.18
C ILE A 11 5.57 3.23 10.94
N HIS A 12 5.38 4.52 10.68
CA HIS A 12 4.71 5.03 9.48
C HIS A 12 5.44 4.60 8.20
N PHE A 13 6.76 4.72 8.17
CA PHE A 13 7.56 4.27 7.03
C PHE A 13 7.55 2.74 6.88
N ILE A 14 7.58 1.99 7.99
CA ILE A 14 7.38 0.54 7.94
C ILE A 14 6.01 0.20 7.36
N GLY A 15 4.95 0.90 7.77
CA GLY A 15 3.60 0.76 7.23
C GLY A 15 3.56 1.03 5.73
N LEU A 16 4.24 2.09 5.26
CA LEU A 16 4.35 2.40 3.84
C LEU A 16 5.01 1.27 3.05
N VAL A 17 6.18 0.81 3.49
CA VAL A 17 6.94 -0.25 2.82
C VAL A 17 6.17 -1.57 2.83
N LEU A 18 5.55 -1.94 3.96
CA LEU A 18 4.73 -3.15 4.05
C LEU A 18 3.49 -3.06 3.16
N GLY A 19 2.78 -1.93 3.17
CA GLY A 19 1.55 -1.72 2.41
C GLY A 19 1.81 -1.71 0.91
N MET A 20 2.72 -0.84 0.47
CA MET A 20 3.11 -0.68 -0.92
C MET A 20 3.85 -1.92 -1.45
N GLY A 21 4.92 -2.33 -0.78
CA GLY A 21 5.78 -3.42 -1.23
C GLY A 21 5.03 -4.74 -1.31
N SER A 22 4.28 -5.09 -0.27
CA SER A 22 3.47 -6.33 -0.29
C SER A 22 2.34 -6.26 -1.30
N GLY A 23 1.74 -5.08 -1.52
CA GLY A 23 0.66 -4.92 -2.49
C GLY A 23 1.13 -5.07 -3.94
N ILE A 24 2.29 -4.49 -4.27
CA ILE A 24 2.94 -4.66 -5.58
C ILE A 24 3.34 -6.13 -5.78
N ALA A 25 3.94 -6.75 -4.76
CA ALA A 25 4.33 -8.15 -4.82
C ALA A 25 3.11 -9.07 -4.99
N LEU A 26 2.01 -8.81 -4.26
CA LEU A 26 0.76 -9.56 -4.37
C LEU A 26 0.17 -9.51 -5.78
N ALA A 27 0.15 -8.33 -6.38
CA ALA A 27 -0.33 -8.14 -7.75
C ALA A 27 0.50 -8.95 -8.76
N ASN A 28 1.82 -9.08 -8.54
CA ASN A 28 2.69 -9.91 -9.38
C ASN A 28 2.54 -11.41 -9.10
N VAL A 29 2.44 -11.83 -7.84
CA VAL A 29 2.16 -13.23 -7.48
C VAL A 29 0.84 -13.69 -8.10
N GLY A 30 -0.22 -12.88 -8.06
CA GLY A 30 -1.48 -13.18 -8.74
C GLY A 30 -1.29 -13.44 -10.24
N ARG A 31 -0.45 -12.67 -10.93
CA ARG A 31 -0.15 -12.88 -12.36
C ARG A 31 0.60 -14.18 -12.61
N LEU A 32 1.53 -14.55 -11.74
CA LEU A 32 2.28 -15.80 -11.84
C LEU A 32 1.36 -17.00 -11.59
N SER A 33 0.57 -16.96 -10.51
CA SER A 33 -0.43 -18.00 -10.20
C SER A 33 -1.45 -18.19 -11.32
N ALA A 34 -1.82 -17.12 -12.03
CA ALA A 34 -2.73 -17.19 -13.16
C ALA A 34 -2.16 -17.89 -14.41
N LYS A 35 -0.82 -17.97 -14.53
CA LYS A 35 -0.11 -18.60 -15.65
C LYS A 35 0.35 -20.02 -15.33
N ALA A 36 0.33 -20.41 -14.05
CA ALA A 36 0.80 -21.72 -13.62
C ALA A 36 -0.10 -22.84 -14.19
N PRO A 37 0.48 -23.90 -14.78
CA PRO A 37 -0.29 -25.05 -15.30
C PRO A 37 -1.05 -25.81 -14.20
N ALA A 38 -0.56 -25.75 -12.96
CA ALA A 38 -1.19 -26.33 -11.78
C ALA A 38 -1.08 -25.36 -10.58
N PRO A 39 -2.00 -25.45 -9.60
CA PRO A 39 -1.94 -24.62 -8.39
C PRO A 39 -0.68 -24.93 -7.57
N GLU A 40 0.25 -23.98 -7.50
CA GLU A 40 1.46 -24.12 -6.69
C GLU A 40 1.19 -23.68 -5.26
N ALA A 41 1.26 -24.61 -4.30
CA ALA A 41 0.96 -24.36 -2.89
C ALA A 41 1.80 -23.22 -2.29
N GLY A 42 3.09 -23.13 -2.67
CA GLY A 42 4.00 -22.07 -2.25
C GLY A 42 3.54 -20.67 -2.70
N LEU A 43 3.13 -20.51 -3.97
CA LEU A 43 2.61 -19.24 -4.48
C LEU A 43 1.30 -18.84 -3.80
N SER A 44 0.43 -19.80 -3.51
CA SER A 44 -0.83 -19.58 -2.81
C SER A 44 -0.61 -19.08 -1.37
N GLN A 45 0.35 -19.67 -0.66
CA GLN A 45 0.71 -19.27 0.70
C GLN A 45 1.38 -17.89 0.70
N MET A 46 2.35 -17.67 -0.21
CA MET A 46 3.01 -16.38 -0.37
C MET A 46 2.01 -15.26 -0.66
N GLY A 47 1.07 -15.48 -1.58
CA GLY A 47 0.05 -14.49 -1.89
C GLY A 47 -0.85 -14.17 -0.69
N GLU A 48 -1.15 -15.13 0.19
CA GLU A 48 -1.93 -14.82 1.40
C GLU A 48 -1.14 -14.01 2.43
N ILE A 49 0.15 -14.33 2.61
CA ILE A 49 1.05 -13.55 3.46
C ILE A 49 1.16 -12.11 2.96
N LEU A 50 1.40 -11.93 1.66
CA LEU A 50 1.50 -10.62 1.04
C LEU A 50 0.19 -9.85 1.15
N ARG A 51 -0.97 -10.51 0.95
CA ARG A 51 -2.28 -9.90 1.15
C ARG A 51 -2.44 -9.36 2.56
N ARG A 52 -2.14 -10.17 3.58
CA ARG A 52 -2.25 -9.75 4.98
C ARG A 52 -1.30 -8.62 5.31
N ASN A 53 -0.03 -8.72 4.90
CA ASN A 53 0.98 -7.69 5.14
C ASN A 53 0.62 -6.36 4.46
N SER A 54 0.02 -6.40 3.27
CA SER A 54 -0.43 -5.20 2.56
C SER A 54 -1.48 -4.44 3.37
N HIS A 55 -2.47 -5.15 3.92
CA HIS A 55 -3.53 -4.54 4.73
C HIS A 55 -3.02 -4.04 6.07
N ILE A 56 -2.15 -4.80 6.75
CA ILE A 56 -1.51 -4.38 8.00
C ILE A 56 -0.69 -3.10 7.75
N GLY A 57 0.12 -3.09 6.68
CA GLY A 57 0.94 -1.94 6.33
C GLY A 57 0.11 -0.69 6.05
N LEU A 58 -0.98 -0.79 5.28
CA LEU A 58 -1.91 0.32 5.06
C LEU A 58 -2.58 0.79 6.34
N GLY A 59 -3.00 -0.13 7.22
CA GLY A 59 -3.56 0.21 8.52
C GLY A 59 -2.57 1.02 9.37
N LEU A 60 -1.32 0.54 9.47
CA LEU A 60 -0.24 1.25 10.15
C LEU A 60 0.00 2.62 9.53
N LEU A 61 0.08 2.72 8.21
CA LEU A 61 0.31 3.96 7.47
C LEU A 61 -0.75 5.01 7.81
N TRP A 62 -2.03 4.66 7.74
CA TRP A 62 -3.13 5.58 8.02
C TRP A 62 -3.18 5.99 9.49
N ILE A 63 -3.13 5.03 10.42
CA ILE A 63 -3.22 5.30 11.86
C ILE A 63 -2.06 6.20 12.30
N THR A 64 -0.83 5.83 11.95
CA THR A 64 0.35 6.62 12.33
C THR A 64 0.38 7.98 11.62
N GLY A 65 -0.04 8.05 10.36
CA GLY A 65 -0.10 9.31 9.62
C GLY A 65 -1.03 10.33 10.28
N LEU A 66 -2.23 9.91 10.69
CA LEU A 66 -3.18 10.76 11.41
C LEU A 66 -2.64 11.18 12.78
N LEU A 67 -2.03 10.26 13.53
CA LEU A 67 -1.42 10.56 14.83
C LEU A 67 -0.28 11.56 14.72
N LEU A 68 0.59 11.44 13.71
CA LEU A 68 1.70 12.37 13.48
C LEU A 68 1.20 13.79 13.24
N ILE A 69 0.10 13.95 12.49
CA ILE A 69 -0.53 15.26 12.25
C ILE A 69 -1.01 15.87 13.56
N TRP A 70 -1.78 15.11 14.34
CA TRP A 70 -2.30 15.59 15.61
C TRP A 70 -1.20 15.95 16.61
N LEU A 71 -0.17 15.12 16.72
CA LEU A 71 0.90 15.30 17.71
C LEU A 71 1.88 16.42 17.36
N ARG A 72 2.14 16.67 16.08
CA ARG A 72 3.14 17.66 15.63
C ARG A 72 2.52 18.97 15.17
N TYR A 73 1.37 18.91 14.50
CA TYR A 73 0.75 20.06 13.84
C TYR A 73 -0.55 20.51 14.52
N GLY A 74 -1.05 19.77 15.52
CA GLY A 74 -2.26 20.13 16.25
C GLY A 74 -3.56 20.04 15.43
N GLY A 75 -3.50 19.49 14.22
CA GLY A 75 -4.63 19.38 13.29
C GLY A 75 -4.23 19.63 11.83
N PHE A 76 -5.22 19.83 10.96
CA PHE A 76 -5.04 19.96 9.51
C PHE A 76 -4.97 21.41 8.99
N GLY A 77 -5.15 22.41 9.87
CA GLY A 77 -5.39 23.80 9.46
C GLY A 77 -4.22 24.55 8.85
N ALA A 78 -2.99 24.09 9.06
CA ALA A 78 -1.75 24.72 8.56
C ALA A 78 -0.91 23.79 7.68
N LEU A 79 -1.54 22.78 7.06
CA LEU A 79 -0.84 21.81 6.23
C LEU A 79 -0.71 22.30 4.78
N ASP A 80 0.51 22.15 4.26
CA ASP A 80 0.91 22.56 2.92
C ASP A 80 0.17 21.79 1.80
N VAL A 81 0.10 22.35 0.59
CA VAL A 81 -0.56 21.72 -0.58
C VAL A 81 0.04 20.35 -0.90
N TRP A 82 1.35 20.18 -0.71
CA TRP A 82 2.04 18.91 -0.92
C TRP A 82 1.54 17.81 0.02
N PHE A 83 1.07 18.15 1.23
CA PHE A 83 0.44 17.19 2.12
C PHE A 83 -0.85 16.62 1.51
N TRP A 84 -1.67 17.45 0.87
CA TRP A 84 -2.91 16.99 0.24
C TRP A 84 -2.64 16.13 -0.99
N ILE A 85 -1.61 16.45 -1.77
CA ILE A 85 -1.13 15.60 -2.87
C ILE A 85 -0.68 14.23 -2.33
N LYS A 86 0.06 14.21 -1.20
CA LYS A 86 0.43 12.97 -0.51
C LYS A 86 -0.81 12.16 -0.14
N ILE A 87 -1.81 12.78 0.48
CA ILE A 87 -3.05 12.09 0.89
C ILE A 87 -3.79 11.52 -0.31
N ALA A 88 -3.92 12.26 -1.41
CA ALA A 88 -4.51 11.76 -2.64
C ALA A 88 -3.75 10.53 -3.16
N GLY A 89 -2.41 10.57 -3.17
CA GLY A 89 -1.57 9.43 -3.51
C GLY A 89 -1.79 8.22 -2.60
N VAL A 90 -1.92 8.42 -1.28
CA VAL A 90 -2.18 7.34 -0.31
C VAL A 90 -3.56 6.71 -0.54
N ILE A 91 -4.57 7.51 -0.90
CA ILE A 91 -5.91 7.00 -1.24
C ILE A 91 -5.82 6.11 -2.49
N VAL A 92 -5.16 6.58 -3.56
CA VAL A 92 -4.99 5.79 -4.79
C VAL A 92 -4.20 4.51 -4.52
N LEU A 93 -3.13 4.59 -3.72
CA LEU A 93 -2.37 3.43 -3.29
C LEU A 93 -3.25 2.42 -2.54
N SER A 94 -4.04 2.89 -1.57
CA SER A 94 -4.93 2.06 -0.76
C SER A 94 -5.98 1.35 -1.65
N ALA A 95 -6.55 2.08 -2.60
CA ALA A 95 -7.49 1.51 -3.58
C ALA A 95 -6.82 0.46 -4.47
N ALA A 96 -5.61 0.73 -4.99
CA ALA A 96 -4.86 -0.21 -5.82
C ALA A 96 -4.55 -1.51 -5.08
N VAL A 97 -4.10 -1.42 -3.82
CA VAL A 97 -3.83 -2.58 -2.96
C VAL A 97 -5.11 -3.35 -2.61
N GLY A 98 -6.19 -2.65 -2.27
CA GLY A 98 -7.50 -3.27 -2.02
C GLY A 98 -8.01 -4.03 -3.24
N MET A 99 -7.91 -3.41 -4.42
CA MET A 99 -8.23 -4.05 -5.70
C MET A 99 -7.30 -5.23 -6.01
N ALA A 100 -6.00 -5.15 -5.72
CA ALA A 100 -5.06 -6.25 -5.89
C ALA A 100 -5.43 -7.44 -4.99
N SER A 101 -5.78 -7.17 -3.73
CA SER A 101 -6.28 -8.18 -2.79
C SER A 101 -7.57 -8.83 -3.27
N ALA A 102 -8.53 -8.05 -3.79
CA ALA A 102 -9.77 -8.59 -4.35
C ALA A 102 -9.51 -9.41 -5.62
N ASN A 103 -8.63 -8.92 -6.51
CA ASN A 103 -8.25 -9.57 -7.74
C ASN A 103 -7.54 -10.90 -7.48
N TYR A 104 -6.67 -10.98 -6.47
CA TYR A 104 -6.03 -12.22 -6.04
C TYR A 104 -7.05 -13.31 -5.65
N ARG A 105 -8.11 -12.94 -4.91
CA ARG A 105 -9.21 -13.86 -4.58
C ARG A 105 -9.96 -14.32 -5.83
N ARG A 106 -10.18 -13.44 -6.81
CA ARG A 106 -10.83 -13.79 -8.09
C ARG A 106 -9.98 -14.73 -8.94
N ILE A 107 -8.65 -14.55 -8.94
CA ILE A 107 -7.71 -15.46 -9.59
C ILE A 107 -7.79 -16.84 -8.95
N LYS A 108 -7.79 -16.92 -7.60
CA LYS A 108 -7.99 -18.18 -6.88
C LYS A 108 -9.32 -18.86 -7.20
N ALA A 109 -10.38 -18.09 -7.45
CA ALA A 109 -11.69 -18.59 -7.84
C ALA A 109 -11.82 -18.94 -9.33
N GLY A 110 -10.75 -18.83 -10.13
CA GLY A 110 -10.76 -19.18 -11.55
C GLY A 110 -11.52 -18.21 -12.46
N GLN A 111 -11.83 -17.00 -12.02
CA GLN A 111 -12.60 -16.03 -12.82
C GLN A 111 -11.80 -15.49 -14.01
N ALA A 112 -12.42 -15.47 -15.19
CA ALA A 112 -11.84 -14.90 -16.41
C ALA A 112 -11.61 -13.37 -16.27
N GLY A 113 -10.55 -12.84 -16.89
CA GLY A 113 -10.23 -11.40 -16.88
C GLY A 113 -9.49 -10.88 -15.64
N ALA A 114 -9.42 -11.65 -14.55
CA ALA A 114 -8.65 -11.27 -13.36
C ALA A 114 -7.12 -11.26 -13.60
N ARG A 115 -6.66 -11.93 -14.68
CA ARG A 115 -5.24 -12.12 -14.99
C ARG A 115 -4.55 -10.84 -15.48
N GLU A 116 -5.25 -10.02 -16.25
CA GLU A 116 -4.68 -8.82 -16.88
C GLU A 116 -4.57 -7.63 -15.91
N ARG A 117 -5.49 -7.57 -14.94
CA ARG A 117 -5.56 -6.48 -13.96
C ARG A 117 -4.35 -6.41 -13.04
N GLY A 118 -3.64 -7.51 -12.82
CA GLY A 118 -2.48 -7.54 -11.92
C GLY A 118 -1.36 -6.58 -12.32
N LYS A 119 -1.06 -6.44 -13.62
CA LYS A 119 0.01 -5.53 -14.09
C LYS A 119 -0.38 -4.09 -13.80
N MET A 120 -1.58 -3.69 -14.24
CA MET A 120 -2.10 -2.34 -14.01
C MET A 120 -2.12 -2.00 -12.52
N LEU A 121 -2.62 -2.89 -11.66
CA LEU A 121 -2.68 -2.65 -10.22
C LEU A 121 -1.29 -2.53 -9.58
N SER A 122 -0.31 -3.34 -10.00
CA SER A 122 1.08 -3.19 -9.54
C SER A 122 1.70 -1.86 -9.95
N THR A 123 1.44 -1.39 -11.18
CA THR A 123 1.94 -0.12 -11.69
C THR A 123 1.29 1.06 -10.97
N ILE A 124 -0.04 1.05 -10.81
CA ILE A 124 -0.76 2.10 -10.07
C ILE A 124 -0.24 2.17 -8.62
N ALA A 125 -0.10 1.04 -7.94
CA ALA A 125 0.44 1.02 -6.57
C ALA A 125 1.87 1.57 -6.50
N GLY A 126 2.76 1.16 -7.42
CA GLY A 126 4.14 1.64 -7.48
C GLY A 126 4.24 3.14 -7.74
N VAL A 127 3.55 3.63 -8.78
CA VAL A 127 3.54 5.07 -9.11
C VAL A 127 2.94 5.89 -7.98
N SER A 128 1.84 5.44 -7.39
CA SER A 128 1.23 6.12 -6.24
C SER A 128 2.18 6.20 -5.06
N GLY A 129 2.91 5.11 -4.77
CA GLY A 129 3.94 5.08 -3.75
C GLY A 129 5.06 6.11 -3.97
N ILE A 130 5.55 6.24 -5.21
CA ILE A 130 6.56 7.25 -5.57
C ILE A 130 6.00 8.66 -5.34
N VAL A 131 4.77 8.94 -5.80
CA VAL A 131 4.11 10.23 -5.59
C VAL A 131 3.96 10.53 -4.10
N VAL A 132 3.55 9.55 -3.29
CA VAL A 132 3.41 9.68 -1.83
C VAL A 132 4.74 10.03 -1.17
N VAL A 133 5.83 9.35 -1.52
CA VAL A 133 7.14 9.63 -0.94
C VAL A 133 7.64 11.01 -1.35
N PHE A 134 7.57 11.33 -2.64
CA PHE A 134 8.03 12.63 -3.16
C PHE A 134 7.27 13.79 -2.53
N SER A 135 5.94 13.74 -2.53
CA SER A 135 5.09 14.76 -1.90
C SER A 135 5.29 14.85 -0.39
N ALA A 136 5.60 13.75 0.29
CA ALA A 136 5.96 13.78 1.72
C ALA A 136 7.27 14.56 1.96
N VAL A 137 8.28 14.38 1.10
CA VAL A 137 9.52 15.16 1.20
C VAL A 137 9.24 16.64 0.96
N MET A 138 8.42 16.98 -0.03
CA MET A 138 8.08 18.38 -0.33
C MET A 138 7.25 19.05 0.78
N ALA A 139 6.36 18.30 1.45
CA ALA A 139 5.49 18.83 2.51
C ALA A 139 6.19 19.02 3.87
N PHE A 140 7.31 18.31 4.11
CA PHE A 140 7.92 18.19 5.44
C PHE A 140 9.44 18.41 5.45
N ASN A 141 10.00 19.04 4.41
CA ASN A 141 11.38 19.52 4.43
C ASN A 141 11.53 20.81 5.25
#